data_AF-A0A7S3MET6-F1
#
_entry.id   AF-A0A7S3MET6-F1
#
_cell.length_a   1.000
_cell.length_b   1.000
_cell.length_c   1.000
_cell.angle_alpha   90.00
_cell.angle_beta   90.00
_cell.angle_gamma   90.00
#
_symmetry.space_group_name_H-M   'P 1'
#
loop_
_entity.id
_entity.type
_entity.pdbx_description
1 polymer ?
#
loop_
_entity_poly.entity_id
_entity_poly.type
_entity_poly.pdbx_seq_one_letter_code
_entity_poly.pdbx_strand_id
1 'polypeptide(L)'
;EWVQIFVFFAGIIYLQRKSFSATGRVSKSQTSICDYAIEVKNIPADTKDWQLLQHFSELYALDKVDWKGRPAVEGAFPVADITNSNNIMHMNTWIAECTLHKGIGPFISSFKDKQHLMERLYRCRAQMKMYAENSPHEGGHKLNHYLAAERKMLHTGMLIDKLTENTIKKKKFKILINTDEEQGKAGASSKTTASSLQRTNTDNQISNPSSIYRNIDAPAVSCYITFQYSESKVRCLEDYERYNSLPYSLFYPQPLMFRGNKLRVVPAPEPDHIVWENLELSAASKFYKRARTALITIALVILCFIVILQASIYKNLFSQNIPDDYVCGTAIPTLYANKTSVSIASMVLTRPASLERAAYDQLCEPIGSDTFYAVYTIGGDLNQIVGEYDIAACSTVGFCPAESASKFCPCVSTSSKQQCYPQGCSADDDTGLVACRAFDASAIGICYCYDALSNGLSANGVVATLRTLD
;
A
#
# COMPACT_ATOMS: atom_id res chain seq x y z
N GLU A 1 22.37 12.93 8.68
CA GLU A 1 21.09 12.26 8.97
C GLU A 1 20.00 13.21 9.46
N TRP A 2 19.96 13.59 10.75
CA TRP A 2 18.85 14.42 11.31
C TRP A 2 18.50 15.69 10.51
N VAL A 3 19.50 16.41 9.97
CA VAL A 3 19.28 17.58 9.10
C VAL A 3 18.56 17.21 7.80
N GLN A 4 18.87 16.06 7.18
CA GLN A 4 18.19 15.60 5.96
C GLN A 4 16.73 15.22 6.26
N ILE A 5 16.47 14.60 7.41
CA ILE A 5 15.11 14.29 7.88
C ILE A 5 14.31 15.59 8.07
N PHE A 6 14.89 16.59 8.73
CA PHE A 6 14.24 17.89 8.94
C PHE A 6 13.95 18.62 7.61
N VAL A 7 14.91 18.67 6.69
CA VAL A 7 14.74 19.26 5.35
C VAL A 7 13.67 18.53 4.54
N PHE A 8 13.59 17.20 4.63
CA PHE A 8 12.55 16.41 3.96
C PHE A 8 11.15 16.74 4.49
N PHE A 9 10.95 16.78 5.81
CA PHE A 9 9.66 17.17 6.41
C PHE A 9 9.30 18.64 6.13
N ALA A 10 10.26 19.56 6.18
CA ALA A 10 10.04 20.96 5.80
C ALA A 10 9.63 21.09 4.32
N GLY A 11 10.26 20.30 3.43
CA GLY A 11 9.89 20.21 2.02
C GLY A 11 8.47 19.69 1.81
N ILE A 12 8.06 18.62 2.50
CA ILE A 12 6.68 18.10 2.47
C ILE A 12 5.68 19.16 2.94
N ILE A 13 5.94 19.83 4.05
CA ILE A 13 5.05 20.86 4.59
C ILE A 13 4.94 22.05 3.62
N TYR A 14 6.06 22.48 3.02
CA TYR A 14 6.05 23.52 1.99
C TYR A 14 5.24 23.10 0.76
N LEU A 15 5.45 21.88 0.24
CA LEU A 15 4.73 21.36 -0.93
C LEU A 15 3.22 21.20 -0.66
N GLN A 16 2.82 20.72 0.52
CA GLN A 16 1.41 20.66 0.92
C GLN A 16 0.78 22.06 0.95
N ARG A 17 1.42 23.04 1.61
CA ARG A 17 0.89 24.42 1.68
C ARG A 17 0.85 25.08 0.29
N LYS A 18 1.83 24.81 -0.58
CA LYS A 18 1.86 25.29 -1.96
C LYS A 18 0.77 24.64 -2.82
N SER A 19 0.51 23.35 -2.64
CA SER A 19 -0.57 22.62 -3.32
C SER A 19 -1.94 23.21 -2.98
N PHE A 20 -2.29 23.33 -1.69
CA PHE A 20 -3.54 23.97 -1.26
C PHE A 20 -3.69 25.41 -1.78
N SER A 21 -2.60 26.18 -1.83
CA SER A 21 -2.60 27.55 -2.37
C SER A 21 -2.78 27.61 -3.89
N ALA A 22 -2.32 26.60 -4.64
CA ALA A 22 -2.50 26.50 -6.08
C ALA A 22 -3.95 26.14 -6.44
N THR A 23 -4.51 25.10 -5.80
CA THR A 23 -5.91 24.67 -6.02
C THR A 23 -6.90 25.81 -5.76
N GLY A 24 -6.71 26.55 -4.66
CA GLY A 24 -7.53 27.72 -4.31
C GLY A 24 -7.39 28.95 -5.22
N ARG A 25 -6.52 28.92 -6.24
CA ARG A 25 -6.45 29.93 -7.31
C ARG A 25 -7.17 29.50 -8.58
N VAL A 26 -7.04 28.23 -8.99
CA VAL A 26 -7.72 27.70 -10.18
C VAL A 26 -9.23 27.63 -9.98
N SER A 27 -9.69 27.25 -8.79
CA SER A 27 -11.11 27.21 -8.42
C SER A 27 -11.85 28.56 -8.58
N LYS A 28 -11.16 29.70 -8.64
CA LYS A 28 -11.80 31.02 -8.80
C LYS A 28 -12.22 31.35 -10.24
N SER A 29 -11.83 30.55 -11.24
CA SER A 29 -12.15 30.80 -12.65
C SER A 29 -13.15 29.82 -13.26
N GLN A 30 -13.68 28.88 -12.48
CA GLN A 30 -14.67 27.89 -12.92
C GLN A 30 -15.74 27.73 -11.85
N THR A 31 -17.00 28.04 -12.18
CA THR A 31 -18.15 27.78 -11.32
C THR A 31 -18.38 26.26 -11.23
N SER A 32 -18.17 25.68 -10.05
CA SER A 32 -18.40 24.26 -9.77
C SER A 32 -19.80 24.05 -9.18
N ILE A 33 -20.35 22.85 -9.32
CA ILE A 33 -21.61 22.48 -8.62
C ILE A 33 -21.45 22.63 -7.09
N CYS A 34 -20.23 22.45 -6.58
CA CYS A 34 -19.88 22.71 -5.19
C CYS A 34 -20.06 24.16 -4.74
N ASP A 35 -20.11 25.14 -5.65
CA ASP A 35 -20.38 26.54 -5.31
C ASP A 35 -21.86 26.76 -4.91
N TYR A 36 -22.74 25.82 -5.26
CA TYR A 36 -24.19 25.86 -5.03
C TYR A 36 -24.70 24.70 -4.15
N ALA A 37 -23.91 23.64 -3.96
CA ALA A 37 -24.31 22.42 -3.25
C ALA A 37 -23.89 22.35 -1.77
N ILE A 38 -24.75 21.70 -0.96
CA ILE A 38 -24.50 21.28 0.43
C ILE A 38 -24.69 19.77 0.60
N GLU A 39 -24.03 19.20 1.60
CA GLU A 39 -24.24 17.83 2.06
C GLU A 39 -24.90 17.86 3.46
N VAL A 40 -26.08 17.27 3.56
CA VAL A 40 -26.90 17.18 4.77
C VAL A 40 -26.74 15.79 5.39
N LYS A 41 -26.32 15.75 6.66
CA LYS A 41 -26.11 14.54 7.47
C LYS A 41 -27.01 14.53 8.70
N ASN A 42 -27.15 13.35 9.32
CA ASN A 42 -28.00 13.10 10.49
C ASN A 42 -29.50 13.33 10.20
N ILE A 43 -29.94 12.94 9.01
CA ILE A 43 -31.35 12.91 8.60
C ILE A 43 -32.07 11.67 9.19
N PRO A 44 -33.37 11.75 9.55
CA PRO A 44 -34.17 10.59 9.92
C PRO A 44 -34.20 9.53 8.82
N ALA A 45 -34.18 8.24 9.21
CA ALA A 45 -34.09 7.12 8.28
C ALA A 45 -35.27 7.00 7.30
N ASP A 46 -36.43 7.54 7.66
CA ASP A 46 -37.69 7.54 6.89
C ASP A 46 -37.91 8.83 6.06
N THR A 47 -36.91 9.70 5.98
CA THR A 47 -36.99 10.98 5.26
C THR A 47 -37.23 10.77 3.77
N LYS A 48 -38.12 11.59 3.18
CA LYS A 48 -38.37 11.66 1.73
C LYS A 48 -37.74 12.91 1.12
N ASP A 49 -37.28 12.82 -0.13
CA ASP A 49 -36.59 13.89 -0.89
C ASP A 49 -37.33 15.25 -0.79
N TRP A 50 -38.65 15.24 -0.98
CA TRP A 50 -39.50 16.44 -0.98
C TRP A 50 -39.61 17.11 0.40
N GLN A 51 -39.46 16.37 1.50
CA GLN A 51 -39.52 16.94 2.85
C GLN A 51 -38.31 17.83 3.14
N LEU A 52 -37.13 17.39 2.70
CA LEU A 52 -35.91 18.19 2.78
C LEU A 52 -35.96 19.37 1.80
N LEU A 53 -36.47 19.13 0.59
CA LEU A 53 -36.66 20.17 -0.42
C LEU A 53 -37.56 21.31 0.14
N GLN A 54 -38.72 20.98 0.71
CA GLN A 54 -39.58 21.96 1.35
C GLN A 54 -38.89 22.68 2.51
N HIS A 55 -38.28 21.94 3.46
CA HIS A 55 -37.59 22.51 4.63
C HIS A 55 -36.51 23.54 4.26
N PHE A 56 -35.61 23.19 3.33
CA PHE A 56 -34.54 24.09 2.93
C PHE A 56 -35.04 25.22 2.00
N SER A 57 -36.07 24.99 1.19
CA SER A 57 -36.66 26.03 0.33
C SER A 57 -37.46 27.06 1.13
N GLU A 58 -38.12 26.68 2.22
CA GLU A 58 -38.87 27.62 3.07
C GLU A 58 -37.96 28.49 3.95
N LEU A 59 -36.83 27.93 4.41
CA LEU A 59 -35.83 28.59 5.25
C LEU A 59 -34.89 29.55 4.51
N TYR A 60 -34.44 29.18 3.30
CA TYR A 60 -33.40 29.91 2.54
C TYR A 60 -33.93 30.57 1.27
N ALA A 61 -35.23 30.88 1.30
CA ALA A 61 -35.91 31.73 0.34
C ALA A 61 -35.33 33.16 0.35
N LEU A 62 -35.24 33.78 -0.84
CA LEU A 62 -34.61 35.09 -1.03
C LEU A 62 -35.61 36.22 -1.37
N ASP A 63 -36.88 35.90 -1.59
CA ASP A 63 -37.98 36.86 -1.83
C ASP A 63 -38.44 37.61 -0.56
N LYS A 64 -38.13 37.06 0.62
CA LYS A 64 -38.57 37.54 1.92
C LYS A 64 -37.40 37.71 2.90
N VAL A 65 -37.64 38.46 3.97
CA VAL A 65 -36.73 38.51 5.13
C VAL A 65 -36.67 37.12 5.79
N ASP A 66 -35.47 36.63 6.07
CA ASP A 66 -35.28 35.28 6.60
C ASP A 66 -35.43 35.18 8.14
N TRP A 67 -35.30 33.97 8.67
CA TRP A 67 -35.47 33.69 10.10
C TRP A 67 -34.43 34.37 11.03
N LYS A 68 -33.33 34.92 10.46
CA LYS A 68 -32.33 35.73 11.17
C LYS A 68 -32.53 37.23 10.97
N GLY A 69 -33.48 37.66 10.14
CA GLY A 69 -33.65 39.06 9.76
C GLY A 69 -32.72 39.52 8.64
N ARG A 70 -32.04 38.62 7.90
CA ARG A 70 -31.30 39.02 6.69
C ARG A 70 -32.30 39.43 5.60
N PRO A 71 -32.06 40.52 4.85
CA PRO A 71 -33.02 41.03 3.88
C PRO A 71 -33.21 40.09 2.68
N ALA A 72 -34.31 40.31 1.97
CA ALA A 72 -34.56 39.75 0.65
C ALA A 72 -33.49 40.22 -0.37
N VAL A 73 -33.34 39.49 -1.47
CA VAL A 73 -32.40 39.76 -2.55
C VAL A 73 -33.17 40.19 -3.79
N GLU A 74 -32.96 41.44 -4.22
CA GLU A 74 -33.63 41.98 -5.41
C GLU A 74 -33.25 41.19 -6.67
N GLY A 75 -34.25 40.87 -7.52
CA GLY A 75 -34.05 40.10 -8.75
C GLY A 75 -33.80 38.59 -8.54
N ALA A 76 -33.88 38.08 -7.31
CA ALA A 76 -33.86 36.64 -7.05
C ALA A 76 -35.24 36.01 -7.31
N PHE A 77 -35.29 34.93 -8.09
CA PHE A 77 -36.52 34.21 -8.44
C PHE A 77 -36.36 32.70 -8.19
N PRO A 78 -37.41 31.98 -7.76
CA PRO A 78 -37.34 30.53 -7.61
C PRO A 78 -37.13 29.82 -8.96
N VAL A 79 -36.78 28.54 -8.90
CA VAL A 79 -36.54 27.66 -10.07
C VAL A 79 -37.73 27.67 -11.02
N ALA A 80 -37.53 28.24 -12.21
CA ALA A 80 -38.53 28.37 -13.27
C ALA A 80 -38.29 27.41 -14.46
N ASP A 81 -37.15 26.69 -14.49
CA ASP A 81 -36.81 25.67 -15.48
C ASP A 81 -36.43 24.37 -14.76
N ILE A 82 -37.00 23.25 -15.21
CA ILE A 82 -36.76 21.90 -14.69
C ILE A 82 -36.32 20.91 -15.77
N THR A 83 -36.02 21.37 -16.99
CA THR A 83 -35.70 20.53 -18.17
C THR A 83 -34.56 19.53 -17.93
N ASN A 84 -33.57 19.88 -17.10
CA ASN A 84 -32.46 19.00 -16.73
C ASN A 84 -32.91 17.76 -15.92
N SER A 85 -33.83 17.92 -14.96
CA SER A 85 -34.26 16.84 -14.06
C SER A 85 -35.62 16.23 -14.41
N ASN A 86 -36.43 16.95 -15.18
CA ASN A 86 -37.84 16.67 -15.47
C ASN A 86 -38.65 16.32 -14.20
N ASN A 87 -38.29 16.93 -13.07
CA ASN A 87 -38.84 16.64 -11.76
C ASN A 87 -39.61 17.86 -11.23
N ILE A 88 -40.94 17.83 -11.40
CA ILE A 88 -41.88 18.94 -11.09
C ILE A 88 -41.73 19.44 -9.64
N MET A 89 -41.28 18.60 -8.71
CA MET A 89 -41.06 18.95 -7.30
C MET A 89 -40.04 20.10 -7.07
N HIS A 90 -39.22 20.48 -8.06
CA HIS A 90 -38.31 21.63 -7.96
C HIS A 90 -38.94 22.96 -8.43
N MET A 91 -40.00 22.90 -9.22
CA MET A 91 -40.63 24.08 -9.82
C MET A 91 -41.16 25.03 -8.75
N ASN A 92 -40.89 26.33 -8.88
CA ASN A 92 -41.23 27.37 -7.92
C ASN A 92 -40.60 27.19 -6.52
N THR A 93 -39.46 26.48 -6.41
CA THR A 93 -38.69 26.33 -5.16
C THR A 93 -37.30 26.97 -5.28
N TRP A 94 -36.59 27.15 -4.17
CA TRP A 94 -35.23 27.74 -4.15
C TRP A 94 -34.11 26.70 -4.38
N ILE A 95 -34.47 25.46 -4.74
CA ILE A 95 -33.59 24.29 -4.83
C ILE A 95 -33.66 23.68 -6.22
N ALA A 96 -32.58 23.85 -6.99
CA ALA A 96 -32.44 23.31 -8.33
C ALA A 96 -32.36 21.77 -8.35
N GLU A 97 -31.74 21.15 -7.33
CA GLU A 97 -31.67 19.70 -7.20
C GLU A 97 -31.65 19.24 -5.73
N CYS A 98 -32.27 18.09 -5.44
CA CYS A 98 -32.30 17.44 -4.13
C CYS A 98 -32.19 15.92 -4.34
N THR A 99 -31.04 15.35 -3.99
CA THR A 99 -30.69 13.96 -4.27
C THR A 99 -30.41 13.22 -2.96
N LEU A 100 -31.34 12.33 -2.58
CA LEU A 100 -31.31 11.58 -1.32
C LEU A 100 -30.51 10.29 -1.46
N HIS A 101 -29.40 10.17 -0.73
CA HIS A 101 -28.62 8.94 -0.65
C HIS A 101 -29.15 8.01 0.46
N LYS A 102 -29.56 6.81 0.03
CA LYS A 102 -30.07 5.73 0.89
C LYS A 102 -29.00 4.67 1.14
N GLY A 103 -29.14 3.88 2.20
CA GLY A 103 -28.18 2.88 2.67
C GLY A 103 -28.03 1.65 1.76
N ILE A 104 -27.34 1.81 0.62
CA ILE A 104 -27.16 0.79 -0.42
C ILE A 104 -25.74 0.18 -0.49
N GLY A 105 -24.78 0.68 0.27
CA GLY A 105 -23.36 0.30 0.29
C GLY A 105 -23.09 -1.20 0.41
N PRO A 106 -23.78 -1.95 1.30
CA PRO A 106 -23.66 -3.41 1.34
C PRO A 106 -24.10 -4.10 0.04
N PHE A 107 -25.07 -3.55 -0.70
CA PHE A 107 -25.44 -4.06 -2.03
C PHE A 107 -24.38 -3.71 -3.07
N ILE A 108 -23.79 -2.51 -3.02
CA ILE A 108 -22.64 -2.14 -3.86
C ILE A 108 -21.46 -3.10 -3.62
N SER A 109 -21.15 -3.40 -2.34
CA SER A 109 -20.14 -4.40 -1.98
C SER A 109 -20.47 -5.77 -2.55
N SER A 110 -21.66 -6.32 -2.28
CA SER A 110 -22.04 -7.64 -2.81
C SER A 110 -22.15 -7.68 -4.34
N PHE A 111 -22.43 -6.56 -5.00
CA PHE A 111 -22.37 -6.43 -6.45
C PHE A 111 -20.91 -6.48 -6.96
N LYS A 112 -19.98 -5.75 -6.33
CA LYS A 112 -18.54 -5.83 -6.63
C LYS A 112 -17.96 -7.23 -6.38
N ASP A 113 -18.34 -7.87 -5.27
CA ASP A 113 -17.97 -9.25 -4.96
C ASP A 113 -18.49 -10.20 -6.07
N LYS A 114 -19.74 -10.04 -6.50
CA LYS A 114 -20.32 -10.79 -7.63
C LYS A 114 -19.62 -10.50 -8.95
N GLN A 115 -19.22 -9.24 -9.21
CA GLN A 115 -18.51 -8.83 -10.41
C GLN A 115 -17.12 -9.51 -10.49
N HIS A 116 -16.36 -9.55 -9.39
CA HIS A 116 -15.08 -10.28 -9.35
C HIS A 116 -15.25 -11.79 -9.51
N LEU A 117 -16.31 -12.39 -8.95
CA LEU A 117 -16.61 -13.81 -9.18
C LEU A 117 -17.02 -14.09 -10.63
N MET A 118 -17.82 -13.22 -11.24
CA MET A 118 -18.18 -13.30 -12.67
C MET A 118 -16.94 -13.15 -13.57
N GLU A 119 -16.04 -12.20 -13.27
CA GLU A 119 -14.78 -12.03 -13.99
C GLU A 119 -13.91 -13.29 -13.90
N ARG A 120 -13.79 -13.87 -12.70
CA ARG A 120 -13.11 -15.16 -12.47
C ARG A 120 -13.77 -16.31 -13.24
N LEU A 121 -15.10 -16.33 -13.33
CA LEU A 121 -15.85 -17.31 -14.12
C LEU A 121 -15.55 -17.17 -15.63
N TYR A 122 -15.53 -15.94 -16.16
CA TYR A 122 -15.13 -15.67 -17.55
C TYR A 122 -13.68 -16.09 -17.82
N ARG A 123 -12.74 -15.79 -16.91
CA ARG A 123 -11.33 -16.23 -17.00
C ARG A 123 -11.23 -17.77 -17.03
N CYS A 124 -11.98 -18.50 -16.20
CA CYS A 124 -12.01 -19.97 -16.23
C CYS A 124 -12.61 -20.51 -17.55
N ARG A 125 -13.71 -19.91 -18.04
CA ARG A 125 -14.34 -20.28 -19.31
C ARG A 125 -13.42 -20.01 -20.52
N ALA A 126 -12.61 -18.95 -20.47
CA ALA A 126 -11.58 -18.68 -21.46
C ALA A 126 -10.47 -19.76 -21.42
N GLN A 127 -9.99 -20.15 -20.23
CA GLN A 127 -9.03 -21.25 -20.10
C GLN A 127 -9.57 -22.60 -20.61
N MET A 128 -10.85 -22.91 -20.37
CA MET A 128 -11.48 -24.12 -20.94
C MET A 128 -11.51 -24.08 -22.47
N LYS A 129 -11.82 -22.94 -23.10
CA LYS A 129 -11.74 -22.78 -24.57
C LYS A 129 -10.30 -22.90 -25.11
N MET A 130 -9.33 -22.33 -24.39
CA MET A 130 -7.91 -22.30 -24.78
C MET A 130 -7.24 -23.69 -24.69
N TYR A 131 -7.75 -24.56 -23.83
CA TYR A 131 -7.26 -25.94 -23.66
C TYR A 131 -8.27 -27.00 -24.13
N ALA A 132 -9.25 -26.65 -24.98
CA ALA A 132 -10.19 -27.60 -25.56
C ALA A 132 -9.53 -28.48 -26.65
N GLU A 133 -10.12 -29.63 -26.95
CA GLU A 133 -9.59 -30.61 -27.93
C GLU A 133 -9.37 -29.99 -29.32
N ASN A 134 -10.31 -29.15 -29.78
CA ASN A 134 -10.27 -28.46 -31.07
C ASN A 134 -9.86 -26.98 -30.94
N SER A 135 -8.97 -26.65 -30.00
CA SER A 135 -8.53 -25.26 -29.81
C SER A 135 -7.49 -24.85 -30.86
N PRO A 136 -7.64 -23.67 -31.53
CA PRO A 136 -6.64 -23.16 -32.49
C PRO A 136 -5.43 -22.50 -31.80
N HIS A 137 -5.31 -22.63 -30.48
CA HIS A 137 -4.24 -22.03 -29.69
C HIS A 137 -2.96 -22.89 -29.73
N GLU A 138 -1.81 -22.28 -30.02
CA GLU A 138 -0.51 -22.96 -30.21
C GLU A 138 -0.13 -23.95 -29.10
N GLY A 139 -0.55 -23.69 -27.87
CA GLY A 139 -0.32 -24.58 -26.73
C GLY A 139 -1.05 -25.93 -26.80
N GLY A 140 -2.01 -26.12 -27.71
CA GLY A 140 -2.73 -27.37 -27.94
C GLY A 140 -3.70 -27.80 -26.83
N HIS A 141 -4.39 -28.92 -27.06
CA HIS A 141 -5.24 -29.57 -26.07
C HIS A 141 -4.43 -30.00 -24.84
N LYS A 142 -4.88 -29.62 -23.64
CA LYS A 142 -4.26 -30.04 -22.37
C LYS A 142 -5.33 -30.42 -21.34
N LEU A 143 -5.79 -31.67 -21.42
CA LEU A 143 -6.85 -32.24 -20.56
C LEU A 143 -6.69 -31.90 -19.07
N ASN A 144 -5.49 -32.01 -18.50
CA ASN A 144 -5.23 -31.69 -17.10
C ASN A 144 -5.49 -30.20 -16.76
N HIS A 145 -5.20 -29.28 -17.68
CA HIS A 145 -5.50 -27.86 -17.52
C HIS A 145 -6.98 -27.55 -17.77
N TYR A 146 -7.62 -28.23 -18.73
CA TYR A 146 -9.07 -28.16 -18.95
C TYR A 146 -9.84 -28.58 -17.69
N LEU A 147 -9.59 -29.78 -17.15
CA LEU A 147 -10.22 -30.32 -15.94
C LEU A 147 -9.88 -29.50 -14.67
N ALA A 148 -8.76 -28.78 -14.65
CA ALA A 148 -8.44 -27.82 -13.59
C ALA A 148 -9.22 -26.50 -13.73
N ALA A 149 -9.43 -26.01 -14.96
CA ALA A 149 -10.24 -24.82 -15.23
C ALA A 149 -11.74 -25.08 -15.00
N GLU A 150 -12.23 -26.27 -15.38
CA GLU A 150 -13.61 -26.71 -15.17
C GLU A 150 -13.98 -26.82 -13.69
N ARG A 151 -13.16 -27.50 -12.87
CA ARG A 151 -13.36 -27.55 -11.40
C ARG A 151 -13.33 -26.16 -10.77
N LYS A 152 -12.47 -25.25 -11.26
CA LYS A 152 -12.46 -23.84 -10.83
C LYS A 152 -13.71 -23.08 -11.28
N MET A 153 -14.24 -23.35 -12.47
CA MET A 153 -15.48 -22.75 -12.99
C MET A 153 -16.67 -23.18 -12.13
N LEU A 154 -16.87 -24.49 -11.92
CA LEU A 154 -17.96 -25.04 -11.11
C LEU A 154 -17.93 -24.51 -9.67
N HIS A 155 -16.75 -24.49 -9.04
CA HIS A 155 -16.59 -23.90 -7.71
C HIS A 155 -16.90 -22.39 -7.69
N THR A 156 -16.52 -21.64 -8.73
CA THR A 156 -16.83 -20.20 -8.83
C THR A 156 -18.33 -19.96 -9.05
N GLY A 157 -19.01 -20.84 -9.80
CA GLY A 157 -20.48 -20.83 -9.94
C GLY A 157 -21.19 -21.00 -8.59
N MET A 158 -20.86 -22.04 -7.83
CA MET A 158 -21.42 -22.26 -6.49
C MET A 158 -21.21 -21.07 -5.53
N LEU A 159 -20.10 -20.32 -5.67
CA LEU A 159 -19.88 -19.09 -4.90
C LEU A 159 -20.80 -17.94 -5.34
N ILE A 160 -21.07 -17.79 -6.64
CA ILE A 160 -22.01 -16.79 -7.17
C ILE A 160 -23.44 -17.09 -6.72
N ASP A 161 -23.84 -18.35 -6.76
CA ASP A 161 -25.17 -18.80 -6.32
C ASP A 161 -25.34 -18.58 -4.82
N LYS A 162 -24.39 -19.04 -4.01
CA LYS A 162 -24.36 -18.81 -2.55
C LYS A 162 -24.36 -17.33 -2.18
N LEU A 163 -23.65 -16.48 -2.93
CA LEU A 163 -23.65 -15.03 -2.70
C LEU A 163 -24.99 -14.39 -3.07
N THR A 164 -25.59 -14.82 -4.18
CA THR A 164 -26.93 -14.36 -4.62
C THR A 164 -27.99 -14.76 -3.60
N GLU A 165 -27.98 -16.02 -3.14
CA GLU A 165 -28.85 -16.54 -2.09
C GLU A 165 -28.69 -15.76 -0.77
N ASN A 166 -27.45 -15.52 -0.32
CA ASN A 166 -27.18 -14.74 0.89
C ASN A 166 -27.68 -13.29 0.79
N THR A 167 -27.58 -12.68 -0.40
CA THR A 167 -28.05 -11.32 -0.65
C THR A 167 -29.58 -11.23 -0.51
N ILE A 168 -30.31 -12.17 -1.12
CA ILE A 168 -31.77 -12.26 -1.06
C ILE A 168 -32.23 -12.61 0.37
N LYS A 169 -31.60 -13.59 1.03
CA LYS A 169 -32.01 -14.05 2.37
C LYS A 169 -31.73 -13.02 3.48
N LYS A 170 -30.60 -12.29 3.44
CA LYS A 170 -30.25 -11.33 4.51
C LYS A 170 -31.03 -10.03 4.47
N LYS A 171 -31.58 -9.63 3.31
CA LYS A 171 -32.29 -8.36 3.15
C LYS A 171 -33.56 -8.59 2.33
N LYS A 172 -34.72 -8.53 2.99
CA LYS A 172 -36.07 -8.67 2.41
C LYS A 172 -36.43 -7.50 1.49
N PHE A 173 -35.68 -7.34 0.40
CA PHE A 173 -35.77 -6.16 -0.45
C PHE A 173 -36.99 -6.24 -1.36
N LYS A 174 -38.05 -5.51 -1.01
CA LYS A 174 -39.13 -5.22 -1.96
C LYS A 174 -38.66 -4.06 -2.83
N ILE A 175 -38.34 -4.35 -4.09
CA ILE A 175 -38.39 -3.33 -5.14
C ILE A 175 -39.87 -2.97 -5.25
N LEU A 176 -40.23 -1.72 -4.93
CA LEU A 176 -41.59 -1.24 -5.10
C LEU A 176 -41.82 -0.95 -6.60
N ILE A 177 -42.26 -1.99 -7.30
CA ILE A 177 -42.86 -1.88 -8.64
C ILE A 177 -44.32 -1.45 -8.41
N ASN A 178 -44.69 -0.26 -8.88
CA ASN A 178 -46.09 0.11 -8.96
C ASN A 178 -46.75 -0.72 -10.08
N THR A 179 -47.48 -1.75 -9.71
CA THR A 179 -48.28 -2.56 -10.65
C THR A 179 -49.65 -1.92 -10.85
N ASP A 180 -49.66 -0.74 -11.47
CA ASP A 180 -50.87 0.04 -11.80
C ASP A 180 -50.91 0.42 -13.29
N GLU A 181 -50.55 -0.53 -14.18
CA GLU A 181 -50.74 -0.39 -15.63
C GLU A 181 -51.00 -1.76 -16.28
N GLU A 182 -51.99 -1.79 -17.19
CA GLU A 182 -52.59 -2.97 -17.85
C GLU A 182 -53.27 -4.00 -16.89
N GLN A 183 -54.52 -4.43 -17.10
CA GLN A 183 -55.21 -4.63 -18.38
C GLN A 183 -56.62 -4.00 -18.41
N GLY A 184 -56.97 -3.36 -19.52
CA GLY A 184 -58.37 -3.07 -19.85
C GLY A 184 -58.99 -4.18 -20.70
N LYS A 185 -60.13 -4.74 -20.25
CA LYS A 185 -61.09 -5.47 -21.11
C LYS A 185 -62.49 -5.47 -20.48
N ALA A 186 -63.51 -5.54 -21.33
CA ALA A 186 -64.89 -5.21 -20.97
C ALA A 186 -65.57 -6.23 -20.03
N GLY A 187 -66.40 -5.71 -19.12
CA GLY A 187 -67.33 -6.48 -18.29
C GLY A 187 -68.33 -5.54 -17.62
N ALA A 188 -69.63 -5.75 -17.82
CA ALA A 188 -70.68 -4.87 -17.28
C ALA A 188 -71.17 -5.33 -15.91
N SER A 189 -71.52 -4.38 -15.01
CA SER A 189 -72.91 -4.20 -14.53
C SER A 189 -73.02 -3.21 -13.34
N SER A 190 -74.24 -2.70 -13.16
CA SER A 190 -74.84 -2.13 -11.93
C SER A 190 -74.37 -0.80 -11.33
N LYS A 191 -75.28 0.18 -11.47
CA LYS A 191 -75.87 1.08 -10.44
C LYS A 191 -75.68 0.59 -8.98
N THR A 192 -75.65 1.37 -7.90
CA THR A 192 -76.13 2.75 -7.55
C THR A 192 -75.41 3.14 -6.22
N THR A 193 -75.34 4.36 -5.65
CA THR A 193 -76.04 5.66 -5.78
C THR A 193 -75.07 6.81 -5.42
N ALA A 194 -75.44 8.08 -5.65
CA ALA A 194 -74.65 9.26 -5.27
C ALA A 194 -74.91 9.77 -3.84
N SER A 195 -73.86 10.30 -3.20
CA SER A 195 -73.93 11.42 -2.24
C SER A 195 -72.58 12.16 -2.22
N SER A 196 -72.62 13.48 -2.02
CA SER A 196 -71.49 14.37 -2.28
C SER A 196 -70.81 14.88 -1.02
N LEU A 197 -69.47 14.81 -0.97
CA LEU A 197 -68.64 15.74 -0.18
C LEU A 197 -67.26 15.86 -0.83
N GLN A 198 -66.80 17.10 -1.04
CA GLN A 198 -65.57 17.37 -1.80
C GLN A 198 -64.33 17.04 -0.96
N ARG A 199 -63.54 16.06 -1.43
CA ARG A 199 -62.10 15.99 -1.16
C ARG A 199 -61.36 16.24 -2.47
N THR A 200 -60.52 17.26 -2.50
CA THR A 200 -59.65 17.57 -3.64
C THR A 200 -58.55 16.52 -3.76
N ASN A 201 -58.36 15.96 -4.95
CA ASN A 201 -57.34 14.94 -5.21
C ASN A 201 -55.92 15.52 -5.11
N THR A 202 -55.12 15.06 -4.13
CA THR A 202 -53.72 15.46 -3.97
C THR A 202 -52.79 14.30 -3.58
N ASP A 203 -53.04 13.09 -4.10
CA ASP A 203 -52.13 11.92 -3.93
C ASP A 203 -51.43 11.48 -5.24
N ASN A 204 -51.92 11.91 -6.42
CA ASN A 204 -51.31 11.58 -7.71
C ASN A 204 -50.33 12.67 -8.19
N GLN A 205 -49.18 12.80 -7.52
CA GLN A 205 -47.97 13.35 -8.13
C GLN A 205 -46.97 12.23 -8.38
N ILE A 206 -47.08 11.61 -9.56
CA ILE A 206 -46.18 10.54 -10.01
C ILE A 206 -44.81 11.15 -10.29
N SER A 207 -43.88 10.97 -9.35
CA SER A 207 -42.46 11.25 -9.59
C SER A 207 -41.93 10.33 -10.70
N ASN A 208 -41.18 10.89 -11.65
CA ASN A 208 -40.66 10.21 -12.84
C ASN A 208 -40.23 8.73 -12.58
N PRO A 209 -40.94 7.74 -13.17
CA PRO A 209 -40.83 6.32 -12.79
C PRO A 209 -39.51 5.66 -13.22
N SER A 210 -38.68 6.34 -14.01
CA SER A 210 -37.39 5.81 -14.51
C SER A 210 -36.32 5.62 -13.42
N SER A 211 -36.41 6.34 -12.30
CA SER A 211 -35.35 6.33 -11.26
C SER A 211 -35.53 5.20 -10.24
N ILE A 212 -35.00 4.01 -10.54
CA ILE A 212 -35.00 2.82 -9.65
C ILE A 212 -34.63 3.19 -8.20
N TYR A 213 -33.67 4.10 -8.00
CA TYR A 213 -33.20 4.60 -6.71
C TYR A 213 -34.30 5.18 -5.80
N ARG A 214 -35.36 5.79 -6.35
CA ARG A 214 -36.48 6.32 -5.55
C ARG A 214 -37.34 5.19 -4.95
N ASN A 215 -37.45 4.06 -5.64
CA ASN A 215 -38.28 2.91 -5.23
C ASN A 215 -37.53 1.86 -4.37
N ILE A 216 -36.27 2.14 -4.03
CA ILE A 216 -35.43 1.35 -3.11
C ILE A 216 -35.89 1.58 -1.66
N ASP A 217 -36.39 0.55 -0.99
CA ASP A 217 -36.73 0.52 0.45
C ASP A 217 -35.47 0.36 1.32
N ALA A 218 -34.70 1.44 1.43
CA ALA A 218 -33.49 1.51 2.25
C ALA A 218 -33.45 2.85 3.02
N PRO A 219 -32.91 2.86 4.26
CA PRO A 219 -32.94 4.04 5.12
C PRO A 219 -32.15 5.20 4.51
N ALA A 220 -32.64 6.42 4.69
CA ALA A 220 -31.93 7.65 4.34
C ALA A 220 -30.64 7.79 5.18
N VAL A 221 -29.55 8.25 4.56
CA VAL A 221 -28.20 8.36 5.18
C VAL A 221 -27.68 9.80 5.12
N SER A 222 -27.78 10.40 3.93
CA SER A 222 -27.30 11.75 3.62
C SER A 222 -28.08 12.29 2.43
N CYS A 223 -28.21 13.60 2.31
CA CYS A 223 -28.82 14.25 1.15
C CYS A 223 -27.88 15.31 0.58
N TYR A 224 -27.83 15.42 -0.75
CA TYR A 224 -27.14 16.48 -1.46
C TYR A 224 -28.19 17.45 -2.01
N ILE A 225 -28.04 18.73 -1.71
CA ILE A 225 -29.01 19.78 -2.08
C ILE A 225 -28.25 20.88 -2.81
N THR A 226 -28.69 21.21 -4.01
CA THR A 226 -28.13 22.26 -4.88
C THR A 226 -29.12 23.43 -4.92
N PHE A 227 -28.71 24.59 -4.39
CA PHE A 227 -29.53 25.80 -4.40
C PHE A 227 -29.48 26.50 -5.76
N GLN A 228 -30.54 27.24 -6.10
CA GLN A 228 -30.57 28.09 -7.29
C GLN A 228 -29.56 29.25 -7.22
N TYR A 229 -29.22 29.70 -6.01
CA TYR A 229 -28.27 30.79 -5.75
C TYR A 229 -27.22 30.38 -4.72
N SER A 230 -25.99 30.83 -4.92
CA SER A 230 -24.89 30.70 -3.97
C SER A 230 -25.18 31.41 -2.64
N GLU A 231 -25.96 32.49 -2.64
CA GLU A 231 -26.41 33.20 -1.44
C GLU A 231 -27.23 32.29 -0.51
N SER A 232 -28.23 31.54 -1.01
CA SER A 232 -29.01 30.59 -0.20
C SER A 232 -28.11 29.51 0.42
N LYS A 233 -27.12 29.02 -0.33
CA LYS A 233 -26.10 28.08 0.18
C LYS A 233 -25.24 28.72 1.27
N VAL A 234 -24.73 29.94 1.07
CA VAL A 234 -23.88 30.63 2.07
C VAL A 234 -24.67 30.88 3.35
N ARG A 235 -25.87 31.46 3.25
CA ARG A 235 -26.80 31.63 4.38
C ARG A 235 -27.02 30.32 5.12
N CYS A 236 -27.25 29.21 4.40
CA CYS A 236 -27.39 27.89 4.99
C CYS A 236 -26.12 27.41 5.72
N LEU A 237 -24.94 27.55 5.13
CA LEU A 237 -23.70 27.10 5.76
C LEU A 237 -23.37 27.91 7.03
N GLU A 238 -23.49 29.23 6.99
CA GLU A 238 -23.34 30.10 8.17
C GLU A 238 -24.30 29.75 9.32
N ASP A 239 -25.52 29.34 8.96
CA ASP A 239 -26.59 29.04 9.91
C ASP A 239 -26.32 27.74 10.66
N TYR A 240 -25.97 26.66 9.95
CA TYR A 240 -25.68 25.36 10.58
C TYR A 240 -24.25 25.27 11.17
N GLU A 241 -23.25 25.95 10.60
CA GLU A 241 -21.86 25.91 11.11
C GLU A 241 -21.76 26.41 12.55
N ARG A 242 -22.48 27.48 12.89
CA ARG A 242 -22.53 28.04 14.25
C ARG A 242 -22.98 27.03 15.32
N TYR A 243 -23.80 26.03 14.96
CA TYR A 243 -24.32 25.01 15.89
C TYR A 243 -23.67 23.62 15.70
N ASN A 244 -22.71 23.49 14.78
CA ASN A 244 -21.91 22.27 14.62
C ASN A 244 -20.84 22.10 15.73
N SER A 245 -20.53 23.14 16.49
CA SER A 245 -19.53 23.15 17.57
C SER A 245 -20.15 23.20 18.97
N LEU A 246 -19.43 22.66 19.96
CA LEU A 246 -19.75 22.89 21.38
C LEU A 246 -19.21 24.28 21.80
N PRO A 247 -19.90 25.01 22.70
CA PRO A 247 -21.12 24.62 23.42
C PRO A 247 -22.42 24.87 22.63
N TYR A 248 -22.40 25.68 21.56
CA TYR A 248 -23.60 26.16 20.87
C TYR A 248 -24.53 25.05 20.35
N SER A 249 -24.01 23.86 20.03
CA SER A 249 -24.80 22.69 19.66
C SER A 249 -25.85 22.27 20.70
N LEU A 250 -25.71 22.67 21.98
CA LEU A 250 -26.75 22.51 23.01
C LEU A 250 -27.96 23.39 22.72
N PHE A 251 -27.74 24.69 22.45
CA PHE A 251 -28.75 25.73 22.19
C PHE A 251 -29.13 25.80 20.70
N TYR A 252 -29.50 24.64 20.15
CA TYR A 252 -29.86 24.51 18.74
C TYR A 252 -31.28 25.08 18.48
N PRO A 253 -31.47 25.99 17.52
CA PRO A 253 -32.75 26.68 17.32
C PRO A 253 -33.77 25.82 16.58
N GLN A 254 -35.04 25.87 17.02
CA GLN A 254 -36.16 25.11 16.46
C GLN A 254 -36.32 25.22 14.92
N PRO A 255 -36.24 26.39 14.25
CA PRO A 255 -36.40 26.45 12.79
C PRO A 255 -35.34 25.65 12.01
N LEU A 256 -34.15 25.42 12.56
CA LEU A 256 -33.12 24.57 11.93
C LEU A 256 -33.34 23.07 12.19
N MET A 257 -34.28 22.68 13.06
CA MET A 257 -34.53 21.28 13.42
C MET A 257 -35.48 20.63 12.43
N PHE A 258 -34.98 19.66 11.66
CA PHE A 258 -35.81 18.90 10.74
C PHE A 258 -36.51 17.75 11.47
N ARG A 259 -37.84 17.82 11.59
CA ARG A 259 -38.67 16.79 12.26
C ARG A 259 -38.13 16.44 13.67
N GLY A 260 -37.78 17.45 14.46
CA GLY A 260 -37.23 17.31 15.81
C GLY A 260 -35.76 16.83 15.88
N ASN A 261 -35.11 16.59 14.74
CA ASN A 261 -33.72 16.12 14.68
C ASN A 261 -32.77 17.26 14.32
N LYS A 262 -31.57 17.24 14.92
CA LYS A 262 -30.50 18.20 14.61
C LYS A 262 -29.80 17.76 13.32
N LEU A 263 -29.99 18.52 12.23
CA LEU A 263 -29.25 18.31 11.00
C LEU A 263 -27.81 18.79 11.15
N ARG A 264 -26.89 18.09 10.50
CA ARG A 264 -25.50 18.53 10.30
C ARG A 264 -25.29 18.83 8.82
N VAL A 265 -25.28 20.11 8.47
CA VAL A 265 -24.93 20.57 7.11
C VAL A 265 -23.44 20.88 7.03
N VAL A 266 -22.82 20.52 5.91
CA VAL A 266 -21.44 20.85 5.51
C VAL A 266 -21.43 21.21 4.01
N PRO A 267 -20.43 21.94 3.48
CA PRO A 267 -20.31 22.13 2.04
C PRO A 267 -20.15 20.78 1.33
N ALA A 268 -20.78 20.60 0.17
CA ALA A 268 -20.63 19.38 -0.60
C ALA A 268 -19.23 19.30 -1.24
N PRO A 269 -18.50 18.17 -1.13
CA PRO A 269 -17.32 17.92 -1.95
C PRO A 269 -17.72 17.62 -3.41
N GLU A 270 -16.74 17.68 -4.31
CA GLU A 270 -16.98 17.43 -5.75
C GLU A 270 -17.39 15.97 -6.01
N PRO A 271 -18.19 15.68 -7.06
CA PRO A 271 -18.81 14.36 -7.23
C PRO A 271 -17.84 13.18 -7.36
N ASP A 272 -16.62 13.43 -7.85
CA ASP A 272 -15.50 12.49 -7.97
C ASP A 272 -14.81 12.22 -6.62
N HIS A 273 -14.76 13.21 -5.74
CA HIS A 273 -14.27 13.11 -4.37
C HIS A 273 -15.24 12.38 -3.42
N ILE A 274 -16.50 12.14 -3.82
CA ILE A 274 -17.49 11.39 -3.01
C ILE A 274 -17.21 9.89 -3.08
N VAL A 275 -16.59 9.33 -2.03
CA VAL A 275 -16.50 7.87 -1.85
C VAL A 275 -17.81 7.33 -1.26
N TRP A 276 -18.80 7.11 -2.11
CA TRP A 276 -20.18 6.70 -1.77
C TRP A 276 -20.27 5.55 -0.74
N GLU A 277 -19.45 4.50 -0.89
CA GLU A 277 -19.39 3.35 0.03
C GLU A 277 -19.02 3.71 1.47
N ASN A 278 -18.39 4.87 1.68
CA ASN A 278 -18.03 5.37 3.00
C ASN A 278 -19.11 6.26 3.63
N LEU A 279 -20.17 6.67 2.93
CA LEU A 279 -21.20 7.56 3.50
C LEU A 279 -21.90 6.89 4.70
N GLU A 280 -22.35 5.65 4.53
CA GLU A 280 -23.01 4.81 5.56
C GLU A 280 -22.14 4.46 6.78
N LEU A 281 -20.81 4.52 6.67
CA LEU A 281 -19.95 4.10 7.77
C LEU A 281 -19.99 5.12 8.92
N SER A 282 -20.41 4.67 10.09
CA SER A 282 -20.37 5.48 11.31
C SER A 282 -18.95 5.99 11.62
N ALA A 283 -18.85 7.12 12.32
CA ALA A 283 -17.55 7.71 12.68
C ALA A 283 -16.65 6.73 13.45
N ALA A 284 -17.23 5.92 14.35
CA ALA A 284 -16.52 4.86 15.07
C ALA A 284 -15.99 3.75 14.13
N SER A 285 -16.78 3.32 13.14
CA SER A 285 -16.32 2.34 12.14
C SER A 285 -15.19 2.90 11.27
N LYS A 286 -15.31 4.17 10.84
CA LYS A 286 -14.26 4.91 10.12
C LYS A 286 -12.98 5.01 10.95
N PHE A 287 -13.08 5.33 12.24
CA PHE A 287 -11.94 5.39 13.15
C PHE A 287 -11.27 4.03 13.34
N TYR A 288 -12.04 2.97 13.65
CA TYR A 288 -11.52 1.61 13.80
C TYR A 288 -10.79 1.12 12.54
N LYS A 289 -11.38 1.33 11.35
CA LYS A 289 -10.74 0.97 10.07
C LYS A 289 -9.39 1.69 9.89
N ARG A 290 -9.33 3.00 10.16
CA ARG A 290 -8.09 3.81 10.08
C ARG A 290 -7.04 3.38 11.10
N ALA A 291 -7.43 3.15 12.35
CA ALA A 291 -6.54 2.69 13.41
C ALA A 291 -5.94 1.30 13.08
N ARG A 292 -6.76 0.37 12.58
CA ARG A 292 -6.30 -0.96 12.15
C ARG A 292 -5.30 -0.87 10.99
N THR A 293 -5.53 -0.03 9.99
CA THR A 293 -4.55 0.17 8.90
C THR A 293 -3.26 0.79 9.40
N ALA A 294 -3.33 1.80 10.28
CA ALA A 294 -2.13 2.43 10.85
C ALA A 294 -1.30 1.42 11.66
N LEU A 295 -1.93 0.57 12.47
CA LEU A 295 -1.26 -0.48 13.24
C LEU A 295 -0.52 -1.48 12.32
N ILE A 296 -1.15 -1.91 11.23
CA ILE A 296 -0.53 -2.80 10.23
C ILE A 296 0.67 -2.11 9.56
N THR A 297 0.55 -0.84 9.18
CA THR A 297 1.66 -0.07 8.61
C THR A 297 2.83 0.08 9.60
N ILE A 298 2.55 0.37 10.87
CA ILE A 298 3.57 0.45 11.94
C ILE A 298 4.27 -0.90 12.12
N ALA A 299 3.53 -2.02 12.15
CA ALA A 299 4.11 -3.35 12.28
C ALA A 299 5.04 -3.71 11.09
N LEU A 300 4.66 -3.34 9.86
CA LEU A 300 5.51 -3.52 8.68
C LEU A 300 6.78 -2.66 8.74
N VAL A 301 6.68 -1.40 9.16
CA VAL A 301 7.84 -0.50 9.33
C VAL A 301 8.80 -1.03 10.40
N ILE A 302 8.28 -1.54 11.53
CA ILE A 302 9.09 -2.17 12.58
C ILE A 302 9.81 -3.43 12.03
N LEU A 303 9.11 -4.28 11.26
CA LEU A 303 9.72 -5.46 10.64
C LEU A 303 10.85 -5.08 9.67
N CYS A 304 10.64 -4.09 8.80
CA CYS A 304 11.69 -3.57 7.92
C CYS A 304 12.88 -3.01 8.71
N PHE A 305 12.63 -2.27 9.80
CA PHE A 305 13.68 -1.75 10.66
C PHE A 305 14.49 -2.87 11.33
N ILE A 306 13.84 -3.93 11.81
CA ILE A 306 14.51 -5.10 12.40
C ILE A 306 15.43 -5.77 11.36
N VAL A 307 14.98 -5.97 10.12
CA VAL A 307 15.80 -6.57 9.05
C VAL A 307 17.03 -5.71 8.73
N ILE A 308 16.87 -4.39 8.63
CA ILE A 308 17.97 -3.44 8.38
C ILE A 308 18.95 -3.40 9.56
N LEU A 309 18.44 -3.40 10.79
CA LEU A 309 19.25 -3.40 12.01
C LEU A 309 20.08 -4.69 12.15
N GLN A 310 19.48 -5.86 11.87
CA GLN A 310 20.19 -7.13 11.85
C GLN A 310 21.30 -7.12 10.78
N ALA A 311 20.99 -6.70 9.55
CA ALA A 311 21.98 -6.59 8.48
C ALA A 311 23.14 -5.64 8.84
N SER A 312 22.87 -4.55 9.57
CA SER A 312 23.88 -3.62 10.07
C SER A 312 24.77 -4.26 11.16
N ILE A 313 24.18 -5.01 12.10
CA ILE A 313 24.93 -5.75 13.14
C ILE A 313 25.85 -6.80 12.49
N TYR A 314 25.32 -7.63 11.58
CA TYR A 314 26.14 -8.62 10.86
C TYR A 314 27.25 -7.98 10.04
N LYS A 315 26.98 -6.85 9.36
CA LYS A 315 28.03 -6.09 8.64
C LYS A 315 29.13 -5.60 9.58
N ASN A 316 28.77 -5.06 10.75
CA ASN A 316 29.74 -4.53 11.71
C ASN A 316 30.59 -5.65 12.33
N LEU A 317 29.99 -6.79 12.69
CA LEU A 317 30.72 -7.96 13.19
C LEU A 317 31.68 -8.53 12.13
N PHE A 318 31.24 -8.63 10.88
CA PHE A 318 32.08 -9.07 9.76
C PHE A 318 33.25 -8.09 9.53
N SER A 319 32.96 -6.78 9.53
CA SER A 319 33.94 -5.72 9.36
C SER A 319 34.94 -5.55 10.52
N GLN A 320 34.71 -6.18 11.68
CA GLN A 320 35.67 -6.22 12.79
C GLN A 320 36.64 -7.40 12.70
N ASN A 321 36.28 -8.46 11.97
CA ASN A 321 37.10 -9.67 11.81
C ASN A 321 37.95 -9.65 10.54
N ILE A 322 37.64 -8.80 9.56
CA ILE A 322 38.43 -8.64 8.33
C ILE A 322 39.67 -7.76 8.63
N PRO A 323 40.90 -8.21 8.28
CA PRO A 323 42.10 -7.37 8.34
C PRO A 323 42.01 -6.14 7.42
N ASP A 324 42.74 -5.07 7.74
CA ASP A 324 42.86 -3.93 6.82
C ASP A 324 43.42 -4.39 5.46
N ASP A 325 42.90 -3.83 4.36
CA ASP A 325 43.23 -4.20 2.97
C ASP A 325 44.75 -4.24 2.69
N TYR A 326 45.50 -3.31 3.30
CA TYR A 326 46.97 -3.27 3.30
C TYR A 326 47.62 -4.59 3.76
N VAL A 327 47.06 -5.24 4.78
CA VAL A 327 47.58 -6.48 5.36
C VAL A 327 47.42 -7.64 4.37
N CYS A 328 46.23 -7.78 3.78
CA CYS A 328 45.94 -8.81 2.80
C CYS A 328 46.67 -8.60 1.47
N GLY A 329 46.63 -7.37 0.93
CA GLY A 329 47.14 -7.06 -0.40
C GLY A 329 48.65 -6.77 -0.49
N THR A 330 49.31 -6.44 0.63
CA THR A 330 50.76 -6.15 0.63
C THR A 330 51.55 -6.83 1.75
N ALA A 331 51.15 -6.68 3.03
CA ALA A 331 52.03 -7.05 4.14
C ALA A 331 52.22 -8.57 4.30
N ILE A 332 51.18 -9.38 4.06
CA ILE A 332 51.32 -10.84 4.08
C ILE A 332 52.09 -11.33 2.84
N PRO A 333 51.76 -10.93 1.59
CA PRO A 333 52.53 -11.31 0.41
C PRO A 333 54.03 -10.98 0.48
N THR A 334 54.45 -9.82 0.99
CA THR A 334 55.88 -9.46 1.06
C THR A 334 56.70 -10.40 1.94
N LEU A 335 56.10 -10.90 3.04
CA LEU A 335 56.77 -11.84 3.95
C LEU A 335 57.04 -13.20 3.30
N TYR A 336 56.17 -13.66 2.39
CA TYR A 336 56.39 -14.88 1.59
C TYR A 336 57.25 -14.64 0.33
N ALA A 337 57.23 -13.42 -0.24
CA ALA A 337 58.04 -13.06 -1.41
C ALA A 337 59.56 -13.02 -1.14
N ASN A 338 59.97 -13.04 0.13
CA ASN A 338 61.34 -12.94 0.64
C ASN A 338 62.40 -13.59 -0.27
N LYS A 339 63.36 -12.78 -0.75
CA LYS A 339 64.48 -13.13 -1.66
C LYS A 339 64.08 -13.61 -3.07
N THR A 340 62.79 -13.74 -3.41
CA THR A 340 62.34 -14.02 -4.78
C THR A 340 62.14 -12.71 -5.55
N SER A 341 62.40 -12.71 -6.86
CA SER A 341 62.17 -11.55 -7.74
C SER A 341 60.74 -11.51 -8.31
N VAL A 342 59.75 -11.92 -7.52
CA VAL A 342 58.34 -12.03 -7.91
C VAL A 342 57.60 -10.73 -7.61
N SER A 343 56.67 -10.34 -8.50
CA SER A 343 55.81 -9.17 -8.26
C SER A 343 54.69 -9.51 -7.28
N ILE A 344 54.57 -8.74 -6.20
CA ILE A 344 53.52 -8.86 -5.18
C ILE A 344 52.12 -8.94 -5.82
N ALA A 345 51.86 -8.11 -6.84
CA ALA A 345 50.57 -8.05 -7.54
C ALA A 345 50.26 -9.30 -8.40
N SER A 346 51.18 -10.25 -8.51
CA SER A 346 50.97 -11.56 -9.16
C SER A 346 50.86 -12.72 -8.16
N MET A 347 51.01 -12.47 -6.86
CA MET A 347 50.97 -13.50 -5.83
C MET A 347 49.54 -13.76 -5.36
N VAL A 348 49.10 -15.02 -5.43
CA VAL A 348 47.76 -15.46 -4.98
C VAL A 348 47.92 -16.61 -3.99
N LEU A 349 47.31 -16.52 -2.81
CA LEU A 349 47.26 -17.66 -1.90
C LEU A 349 46.33 -18.72 -2.49
N THR A 350 46.90 -19.85 -2.86
CA THR A 350 46.27 -20.87 -3.71
C THR A 350 46.11 -22.16 -2.93
N ARG A 351 44.97 -22.84 -3.14
CA ARG A 351 44.68 -24.16 -2.56
C ARG A 351 44.63 -25.23 -3.64
N PRO A 352 45.00 -26.49 -3.35
CA PRO A 352 44.85 -27.60 -4.27
C PRO A 352 43.44 -27.74 -4.85
N ALA A 353 43.36 -28.40 -6.00
CA ALA A 353 42.11 -28.76 -6.65
C ALA A 353 41.23 -29.59 -5.72
N SER A 354 39.90 -29.52 -5.89
CA SER A 354 38.92 -30.09 -4.95
C SER A 354 39.09 -31.60 -4.68
N LEU A 355 39.63 -32.36 -5.64
CA LEU A 355 39.91 -33.79 -5.51
C LEU A 355 41.11 -34.10 -4.60
N GLU A 356 42.11 -33.21 -4.56
CA GLU A 356 43.38 -33.42 -3.83
C GLU A 356 43.40 -32.68 -2.49
N ARG A 357 42.61 -31.61 -2.38
CA ARG A 357 42.49 -30.73 -1.22
C ARG A 357 42.36 -31.47 0.12
N ALA A 358 41.50 -32.49 0.19
CA ALA A 358 41.30 -33.27 1.40
C ALA A 358 42.57 -34.03 1.86
N ALA A 359 43.39 -34.53 0.92
CA ALA A 359 44.64 -35.22 1.24
C ALA A 359 45.72 -34.24 1.73
N TYR A 360 45.75 -33.02 1.21
CA TYR A 360 46.66 -31.97 1.69
C TYR A 360 46.22 -31.38 3.03
N ASP A 361 44.92 -31.18 3.27
CA ASP A 361 44.40 -30.68 4.56
C ASP A 361 44.65 -31.67 5.70
N GLN A 362 44.58 -32.98 5.45
CA GLN A 362 44.96 -34.03 6.42
C GLN A 362 46.43 -33.97 6.88
N LEU A 363 47.31 -33.29 6.13
CA LEU A 363 48.69 -33.05 6.56
C LEU A 363 48.81 -31.90 7.57
N CYS A 364 47.79 -31.03 7.64
CA CYS A 364 47.70 -29.90 8.55
C CYS A 364 46.87 -30.20 9.80
N GLU A 365 45.90 -31.12 9.73
CA GLU A 365 45.07 -31.59 10.84
C GLU A 365 45.86 -31.89 12.16
N PRO A 366 47.07 -32.50 12.15
CA PRO A 366 47.86 -32.71 13.36
C PRO A 366 48.39 -31.44 14.05
N ILE A 367 48.33 -30.29 13.37
CA ILE A 367 48.86 -28.99 13.81
C ILE A 367 47.74 -28.12 14.42
N GLY A 368 46.51 -28.33 13.99
CA GLY A 368 45.31 -27.73 14.59
C GLY A 368 44.03 -28.04 13.80
N SER A 369 42.91 -28.17 14.52
CA SER A 369 41.58 -28.45 13.93
C SER A 369 41.13 -27.43 12.89
N ASP A 370 41.55 -26.18 13.07
CA ASP A 370 41.10 -25.03 12.30
C ASP A 370 42.18 -24.62 11.28
N THR A 371 42.85 -25.60 10.67
CA THR A 371 43.94 -25.38 9.70
C THR A 371 43.63 -26.02 8.35
N PHE A 372 44.16 -25.42 7.28
CA PHE A 372 44.02 -25.91 5.91
C PHE A 372 45.30 -25.69 5.11
N TYR A 373 45.54 -26.51 4.08
CA TYR A 373 46.71 -26.36 3.21
C TYR A 373 46.49 -25.25 2.18
N ALA A 374 47.41 -24.29 2.14
CA ALA A 374 47.47 -23.22 1.14
C ALA A 374 48.90 -22.67 0.98
N VAL A 375 49.28 -22.33 -0.25
CA VAL A 375 50.62 -21.80 -0.59
C VAL A 375 50.48 -20.59 -1.52
N TYR A 376 51.40 -19.63 -1.44
CA TYR A 376 51.43 -18.54 -2.41
C TYR A 376 51.95 -19.06 -3.75
N THR A 377 51.27 -18.69 -4.83
CA THR A 377 51.69 -19.01 -6.21
C THR A 377 51.68 -17.77 -7.08
N ILE A 378 52.36 -17.85 -8.23
CA ILE A 378 52.26 -16.85 -9.30
C ILE A 378 50.99 -17.13 -10.11
N GLY A 379 50.05 -16.18 -10.12
CA GLY A 379 48.85 -16.22 -10.95
C GLY A 379 47.83 -17.33 -10.64
N GLY A 380 47.97 -18.04 -9.53
CA GLY A 380 47.12 -19.19 -9.17
C GLY A 380 47.64 -20.54 -9.68
N ASP A 381 48.83 -20.61 -10.28
CA ASP A 381 49.42 -21.84 -10.80
C ASP A 381 50.23 -22.59 -9.71
N LEU A 382 49.73 -23.75 -9.27
CA LEU A 382 50.40 -24.62 -8.29
C LEU A 382 51.76 -25.16 -8.74
N ASN A 383 52.13 -25.01 -10.03
CA ASN A 383 53.48 -25.30 -10.51
C ASN A 383 54.48 -24.15 -10.25
N GLN A 384 54.00 -22.97 -9.86
CA GLN A 384 54.78 -21.74 -9.67
C GLN A 384 54.65 -21.23 -8.22
N ILE A 385 55.06 -22.07 -7.27
CA ILE A 385 55.02 -21.79 -5.83
C ILE A 385 56.08 -20.73 -5.46
N VAL A 386 55.72 -19.77 -4.61
CA VAL A 386 56.60 -18.68 -4.15
C VAL A 386 57.24 -19.06 -2.82
N GLY A 387 58.51 -19.45 -2.85
CA GLY A 387 59.29 -19.87 -1.68
C GLY A 387 59.23 -21.39 -1.41
N GLU A 388 60.07 -21.86 -0.48
CA GLU A 388 60.06 -23.26 -0.03
C GLU A 388 59.04 -23.45 1.10
N TYR A 389 58.20 -24.47 0.98
CA TYR A 389 57.21 -24.83 1.99
C TYR A 389 57.51 -26.20 2.61
N ASP A 390 57.39 -26.30 3.93
CA ASP A 390 57.65 -27.53 4.69
C ASP A 390 56.69 -27.62 5.88
N ILE A 391 56.05 -28.76 6.06
CA ILE A 391 55.11 -29.01 7.18
C ILE A 391 55.86 -28.99 8.52
N ALA A 392 57.14 -29.38 8.54
CA ALA A 392 57.99 -29.28 9.74
C ALA A 392 58.33 -27.82 10.13
N ALA A 393 58.20 -26.87 9.20
CA ALA A 393 58.36 -25.44 9.50
C ALA A 393 57.23 -24.92 10.42
N CYS A 394 56.01 -25.47 10.30
CA CYS A 394 54.88 -25.09 11.14
C CYS A 394 55.14 -25.30 12.64
N SER A 395 55.85 -26.37 13.01
CA SER A 395 56.18 -26.69 14.41
C SER A 395 57.44 -25.98 14.94
N THR A 396 58.18 -25.26 14.08
CA THR A 396 59.48 -24.66 14.44
C THR A 396 59.55 -23.15 14.23
N VAL A 397 58.80 -22.62 13.25
CA VAL A 397 58.62 -21.18 12.96
C VAL A 397 57.21 -20.71 13.39
N GLY A 398 56.24 -21.62 13.46
CA GLY A 398 54.84 -21.31 13.73
C GLY A 398 54.05 -20.97 12.45
N PHE A 399 52.92 -20.28 12.63
CA PHE A 399 52.04 -19.88 11.53
C PHE A 399 52.43 -18.55 10.88
N CYS A 400 53.26 -17.73 11.53
CA CYS A 400 53.73 -16.46 10.98
C CYS A 400 54.94 -16.67 10.04
N PRO A 401 54.92 -16.15 8.80
CA PRO A 401 56.14 -16.06 7.98
C PRO A 401 57.11 -15.01 8.58
N ALA A 402 58.42 -15.21 8.40
CA ALA A 402 59.47 -14.33 8.94
C ALA A 402 60.63 -14.17 7.95
N GLU A 403 61.26 -13.00 7.91
CA GLU A 403 62.33 -12.66 6.93
C GLU A 403 63.60 -13.52 7.06
N SER A 404 63.85 -14.09 8.23
CA SER A 404 64.96 -15.00 8.50
C SER A 404 64.69 -16.45 8.10
N ALA A 405 63.42 -16.84 7.88
CA ALA A 405 63.06 -18.21 7.54
C ALA A 405 63.47 -18.55 6.09
N SER A 406 64.05 -19.73 5.91
CA SER A 406 64.28 -20.34 4.58
C SER A 406 63.15 -21.25 4.12
N LYS A 407 62.26 -21.65 5.03
CA LYS A 407 61.12 -22.52 4.80
C LYS A 407 59.89 -21.97 5.51
N PHE A 408 58.74 -22.02 4.85
CA PHE A 408 57.47 -21.54 5.37
C PHE A 408 56.50 -22.68 5.71
N CYS A 409 55.61 -22.43 6.66
CA CYS A 409 54.49 -23.32 6.95
C CYS A 409 53.42 -23.23 5.83
N PRO A 410 53.00 -24.35 5.20
CA PRO A 410 51.90 -24.38 4.23
C PRO A 410 50.51 -24.54 4.87
N CYS A 411 50.44 -24.70 6.20
CA CYS A 411 49.20 -24.90 6.94
C CYS A 411 48.72 -23.55 7.50
N VAL A 412 47.63 -23.02 6.97
CA VAL A 412 47.06 -21.74 7.37
C VAL A 412 45.95 -21.97 8.38
N SER A 413 46.02 -21.32 9.53
CA SER A 413 44.97 -21.35 10.56
C SER A 413 43.93 -20.25 10.36
N THR A 414 42.66 -20.50 10.69
CA THR A 414 41.60 -19.47 10.73
C THR A 414 41.33 -18.91 12.13
N SER A 415 41.82 -19.56 13.20
CA SER A 415 41.56 -19.17 14.60
C SER A 415 42.81 -18.78 15.40
N SER A 416 44.02 -19.07 14.90
CA SER A 416 45.29 -18.76 15.60
C SER A 416 45.44 -17.28 15.97
N LYS A 417 45.85 -17.05 17.22
CA LYS A 417 46.17 -15.74 17.81
C LYS A 417 47.68 -15.53 18.03
N GLN A 418 48.52 -16.25 17.28
CA GLN A 418 49.94 -15.91 17.15
C GLN A 418 50.04 -14.56 16.43
N GLN A 419 50.71 -13.58 17.04
CA GLN A 419 50.92 -12.27 16.40
C GLN A 419 52.09 -12.33 15.41
N CYS A 420 51.84 -11.81 14.21
CA CYS A 420 52.79 -11.65 13.13
C CYS A 420 53.07 -10.15 12.90
N TYR A 421 54.26 -9.83 12.41
CA TYR A 421 54.72 -8.46 12.17
C TYR A 421 55.00 -8.24 10.68
N PRO A 422 54.66 -7.07 10.11
CA PRO A 422 55.04 -6.70 8.75
C PRO A 422 56.56 -6.64 8.54
N GLN A 423 56.98 -6.62 7.28
CA GLN A 423 58.40 -6.60 6.91
C GLN A 423 59.14 -5.40 7.52
N GLY A 424 60.28 -5.65 8.17
CA GLY A 424 61.12 -4.63 8.81
C GLY A 424 60.66 -4.14 10.19
N CYS A 425 59.64 -4.76 10.80
CA CYS A 425 59.07 -4.34 12.10
C CYS A 425 59.33 -5.38 13.21
N SER A 426 59.80 -4.95 14.39
CA SER A 426 59.91 -5.78 15.60
C SER A 426 58.69 -5.66 16.52
N ALA A 427 58.60 -6.54 17.51
CA ALA A 427 57.68 -6.42 18.64
C ALA A 427 58.00 -5.21 19.55
N ASP A 428 59.21 -4.66 19.45
CA ASP A 428 59.67 -3.48 20.21
C ASP A 428 59.37 -2.14 19.50
N ASP A 429 58.94 -2.15 18.23
CA ASP A 429 58.74 -0.94 17.41
C ASP A 429 57.37 -0.28 17.63
N ASP A 430 57.07 0.13 18.88
CA ASP A 430 55.84 0.84 19.28
C ASP A 430 55.78 2.31 18.79
N THR A 431 56.01 2.49 17.49
CA THR A 431 56.14 3.78 16.80
C THR A 431 54.80 4.34 16.31
N GLY A 432 53.71 3.58 16.46
CA GLY A 432 52.36 3.98 16.03
C GLY A 432 52.15 4.10 14.51
N LEU A 433 53.17 3.78 13.70
CA LEU A 433 53.10 3.81 12.24
C LEU A 433 52.23 2.65 11.72
N VAL A 434 51.23 2.96 10.89
CA VAL A 434 50.28 1.99 10.32
C VAL A 434 50.97 0.82 9.62
N ALA A 435 52.15 1.04 9.04
CA ALA A 435 52.95 0.03 8.36
C ALA A 435 53.48 -1.09 9.28
N CYS A 436 53.63 -0.86 10.59
CA CYS A 436 54.12 -1.85 11.56
C CYS A 436 53.03 -2.40 12.49
N ARG A 437 51.75 -2.24 12.14
CA ARG A 437 50.64 -2.81 12.92
C ARG A 437 50.70 -4.35 12.90
N ALA A 438 50.91 -4.96 14.07
CA ALA A 438 50.86 -6.41 14.23
C ALA A 438 49.48 -6.98 13.86
N PHE A 439 49.45 -8.18 13.30
CA PHE A 439 48.24 -8.90 12.89
C PHE A 439 48.24 -10.35 13.38
N ASP A 440 47.07 -10.90 13.68
CA ASP A 440 46.97 -12.32 14.07
C ASP A 440 47.24 -13.23 12.85
N ALA A 441 47.89 -14.38 13.05
CA ALA A 441 48.11 -15.37 11.98
C ALA A 441 46.80 -15.84 11.30
N SER A 442 45.67 -15.79 12.02
CA SER A 442 44.33 -16.02 11.47
C SER A 442 43.95 -15.05 10.33
N ALA A 443 44.58 -13.87 10.25
CA ALA A 443 44.42 -12.93 9.14
C ALA A 443 44.76 -13.57 7.79
N ILE A 444 45.76 -14.45 7.71
CA ILE A 444 46.16 -15.12 6.46
C ILE A 444 45.00 -15.96 5.90
N GLY A 445 44.33 -16.72 6.77
CA GLY A 445 43.15 -17.50 6.41
C GLY A 445 41.94 -16.62 6.07
N ILE A 446 41.74 -15.53 6.81
CA ILE A 446 40.61 -14.61 6.59
C ILE A 446 40.77 -13.84 5.27
N CYS A 447 41.98 -13.38 4.92
CA CYS A 447 42.27 -12.74 3.63
C CYS A 447 41.94 -13.67 2.45
N TYR A 448 42.34 -14.95 2.53
CA TYR A 448 42.00 -15.95 1.52
C TYR A 448 40.48 -16.16 1.40
N CYS A 449 39.78 -16.35 2.52
CA CYS A 449 38.33 -16.52 2.51
C CYS A 449 37.59 -15.28 2.00
N TYR A 450 38.11 -14.08 2.28
CA TYR A 450 37.56 -12.82 1.78
C TYR A 450 37.72 -12.67 0.25
N ASP A 451 38.92 -12.93 -0.28
CA ASP A 451 39.17 -12.89 -1.73
C ASP A 451 38.36 -13.95 -2.48
N ALA A 452 38.33 -15.20 -1.99
CA ALA A 452 37.54 -16.28 -2.56
C ALA A 452 36.03 -15.95 -2.57
N LEU A 453 35.51 -15.34 -1.49
CA LEU A 453 34.13 -14.85 -1.41
C LEU A 453 33.88 -13.69 -2.39
N SER A 454 34.80 -12.72 -2.48
CA SER A 454 34.70 -11.56 -3.38
C SER A 454 34.67 -11.98 -4.86
N ASN A 455 35.63 -12.81 -5.26
CA ASN A 455 35.73 -13.35 -6.62
C ASN A 455 34.57 -14.30 -6.96
N GLY A 456 34.13 -15.11 -6.00
CA GLY A 456 32.93 -15.93 -6.16
C GLY A 456 31.64 -15.11 -6.31
N LEU A 457 31.51 -14.00 -5.58
CA LEU A 457 30.37 -13.08 -5.65
C LEU A 457 30.31 -12.33 -6.99
N SER A 458 31.45 -11.88 -7.51
CA SER A 458 31.53 -11.15 -8.77
C SER A 458 31.32 -12.04 -9.99
N ALA A 459 31.80 -13.29 -9.96
CA ALA A 459 31.67 -14.23 -11.07
C ALA A 459 30.31 -14.95 -11.12
N ASN A 460 29.82 -15.47 -9.98
CA ASN A 460 28.69 -16.40 -9.95
C ASN A 460 27.43 -15.84 -9.26
N GLY A 461 27.58 -14.78 -8.46
CA GLY A 461 26.49 -14.19 -7.68
C GLY A 461 26.06 -14.99 -6.45
N VAL A 462 25.56 -14.27 -5.44
CA VAL A 462 25.32 -14.70 -4.05
C VAL A 462 24.88 -16.17 -3.88
N VAL A 463 23.82 -16.61 -4.57
CA VAL A 463 23.22 -17.93 -4.36
C VAL A 463 24.10 -19.07 -4.87
N ALA A 464 24.88 -18.83 -5.93
CA ALA A 464 25.84 -19.82 -6.42
C ALA A 464 27.12 -19.81 -5.58
N THR A 465 27.61 -18.62 -5.20
CA THR A 465 28.80 -18.47 -4.35
C THR A 465 28.65 -19.21 -3.01
N LEU A 466 27.53 -19.06 -2.33
CA LEU A 466 27.28 -19.74 -1.05
C LEU A 466 27.30 -21.27 -1.18
N ARG A 467 26.76 -21.82 -2.27
CA ARG A 467 26.78 -23.26 -2.59
C ARG A 467 28.17 -23.80 -3.01
N THR A 468 29.19 -22.95 -3.05
CA THR A 468 30.59 -23.31 -3.33
C THR A 468 31.52 -22.99 -2.15
N LEU A 469 30.93 -22.58 -1.02
CA LEU A 469 31.61 -22.24 0.23
C LEU A 469 31.09 -23.07 1.42
N ASP A 470 29.84 -23.58 1.35
CA ASP A 470 29.43 -24.86 1.95
C ASP A 470 30.15 -26.05 1.26
#